data_AF-A0A699YVD7-F1
#
_entry.id   AF-A0A699YVD7-F1
#
_cell.length_a   1.000
_cell.length_b   1.000
_cell.length_c   1.000
_cell.angle_alpha   90.00
_cell.angle_beta   90.00
_cell.angle_gamma   90.00
#
_symmetry.space_group_name_H-M   'P 1'
#
loop_
_entity.id
_entity.type
_entity.pdbx_description
1 polymer ?
#
loop_
_entity_poly.entity_id
_entity_poly.type
_entity_poly.pdbx_seq_one_letter_code
_entity_poly.pdbx_strand_id
1 'polypeptide(L)'
;MASLLAALPAPSKHHVLPTAPAAPPAPAQTMQAFEPPPYLKRRNFVPRRPEDFGGGGAFPEIAVAQYPLDMGRPDAPRSNQTLAVSMNAEGHVAFDSLLAQGSNKNKIIHADHKALVPKLDRMTKEALAKPDDEEVKKTIAETQAALERVVQNKLSAANPATLPSQPGGPQYIKYTPTQQGPATCQ
;
A
#
# COMPACT_ATOMS: atom_id res chain seq x y z
N MET A 1 -2.86 -12.80 61.75
CA MET A 1 -3.24 -11.90 60.64
C MET A 1 -4.36 -12.56 59.86
N ALA A 2 -5.63 -12.27 60.17
CA ALA A 2 -6.77 -12.86 59.48
C ALA A 2 -6.88 -12.25 58.07
N SER A 3 -6.87 -13.09 57.03
CA SER A 3 -6.94 -12.67 55.64
C SER A 3 -8.36 -12.21 55.29
N LEU A 4 -8.49 -11.00 54.71
CA LEU A 4 -9.74 -10.36 54.31
C LEU A 4 -10.59 -11.18 53.33
N LEU A 5 -9.99 -12.17 52.64
CA LEU A 5 -10.73 -13.06 51.74
C LEU A 5 -11.69 -14.02 52.47
N ALA A 6 -11.45 -14.34 53.74
CA ALA A 6 -12.27 -15.29 54.49
C ALA A 6 -13.55 -14.66 55.08
N ALA A 7 -13.66 -13.32 55.08
CA ALA A 7 -14.82 -12.59 55.61
C ALA A 7 -15.90 -12.33 54.56
N LEU A 8 -15.70 -12.74 53.30
CA LEU A 8 -16.66 -12.54 52.23
C LEU A 8 -17.55 -13.79 52.06
N PRO A 9 -18.89 -13.63 52.00
CA PRO A 9 -19.80 -14.73 51.73
C PRO A 9 -19.56 -15.28 50.32
N ALA A 10 -19.67 -16.60 50.16
CA ALA A 10 -19.48 -17.25 48.87
C ALA A 10 -20.45 -16.68 47.81
N PRO A 11 -19.97 -16.40 46.58
CA PRO A 11 -20.78 -15.79 45.54
C PRO A 11 -21.94 -16.71 45.14
N SER A 12 -23.18 -16.25 45.31
CA SER A 12 -24.40 -17.03 45.10
C SER A 12 -24.85 -17.11 43.64
N LYS A 13 -24.16 -16.44 42.71
CA LYS A 13 -24.58 -16.33 41.31
C LYS A 13 -23.55 -16.96 40.39
N HIS A 14 -23.91 -18.10 39.80
CA HIS A 14 -23.20 -18.67 38.66
C HIS A 14 -23.55 -17.89 37.40
N HIS A 15 -22.58 -17.18 36.83
CA HIS A 15 -22.73 -16.58 35.51
C HIS A 15 -22.26 -17.58 34.45
N VAL A 16 -23.20 -18.12 33.69
CA VAL A 16 -22.92 -18.88 32.47
C VAL A 16 -22.81 -17.86 31.35
N LEU A 17 -21.65 -17.79 30.70
CA LEU A 17 -21.47 -17.03 29.46
C LEU A 17 -22.50 -17.55 28.43
N PRO A 18 -23.26 -16.67 27.77
CA PRO A 18 -24.12 -17.12 26.68
C PRO A 18 -23.24 -17.75 25.61
N THR A 19 -23.34 -19.06 25.47
CA THR A 19 -22.78 -19.77 24.32
C THR A 19 -23.48 -19.19 23.11
N ALA A 20 -22.77 -18.40 22.31
CA ALA A 20 -23.28 -17.95 21.02
C ALA A 20 -23.76 -19.21 20.28
N PRO A 21 -25.01 -19.25 19.77
CA PRO A 21 -25.44 -20.38 18.97
C PRO A 21 -24.44 -20.46 17.82
N ALA A 22 -23.71 -21.57 17.75
CA ALA A 22 -22.89 -21.89 16.60
C ALA A 22 -23.82 -21.75 15.39
N ALA A 23 -23.60 -20.71 14.58
CA ALA A 23 -24.31 -20.56 13.34
C ALA A 23 -24.17 -21.90 12.61
N PRO A 24 -25.27 -22.50 12.13
CA PRO A 24 -25.14 -23.70 11.31
C PRO A 24 -24.14 -23.37 10.20
N PRO A 25 -23.20 -24.28 9.86
CA PRO A 25 -22.33 -24.05 8.72
C PRO A 25 -23.27 -23.77 7.55
N ALA A 26 -23.21 -22.53 7.03
CA ALA A 26 -23.93 -22.20 5.81
C ALA A 26 -23.59 -23.30 4.81
N PRO A 27 -24.56 -23.93 4.15
CA PRO A 27 -24.24 -24.90 3.12
C PRO A 27 -23.32 -24.17 2.16
N ALA A 28 -22.08 -24.63 2.05
CA ALA A 28 -21.18 -24.20 1.01
C ALA A 28 -21.94 -24.45 -0.28
N GLN A 29 -22.43 -23.39 -0.89
CA GLN A 29 -23.06 -23.46 -2.19
C GLN A 29 -21.93 -23.89 -3.10
N THR A 30 -21.83 -25.19 -3.36
CA THR A 30 -21.13 -25.71 -4.52
C THR A 30 -21.89 -25.18 -5.71
N MET A 31 -21.57 -23.94 -6.10
CA MET A 31 -21.85 -23.50 -7.46
C MET A 31 -21.24 -24.58 -8.32
N GLN A 32 -22.07 -25.28 -9.10
CA GLN A 32 -21.57 -26.23 -10.06
C GLN A 32 -20.67 -25.43 -11.00
N ALA A 33 -19.37 -25.50 -10.74
CA ALA A 33 -18.38 -24.80 -11.51
C ALA A 33 -18.48 -25.41 -12.91
N PHE A 34 -19.00 -24.62 -13.84
CA PHE A 34 -18.92 -24.98 -15.24
C PHE A 34 -17.42 -25.06 -15.56
N GLU A 35 -16.91 -26.27 -15.72
CA GLU A 35 -15.51 -26.48 -16.12
C GLU A 35 -15.45 -26.35 -17.65
N PRO A 36 -14.77 -25.32 -18.19
CA PRO A 36 -14.67 -25.16 -19.62
C PRO A 36 -13.89 -26.35 -20.22
N PRO A 37 -14.16 -26.72 -21.50
CA PRO A 37 -13.51 -27.86 -22.13
C PRO A 37 -11.97 -27.80 -21.99
N PRO A 38 -11.24 -28.92 -21.95
CA PRO A 38 -9.79 -28.88 -21.79
C PRO A 38 -9.10 -28.19 -22.98
N TYR A 39 -7.86 -27.71 -22.75
CA TYR A 39 -7.07 -27.05 -23.77
C TYR A 39 -6.97 -27.90 -25.06
N LEU A 40 -6.96 -27.24 -26.22
CA LEU A 40 -7.00 -27.84 -27.57
C LEU A 40 -8.31 -28.57 -27.96
N LYS A 41 -9.28 -28.73 -27.05
CA LYS A 41 -10.60 -29.32 -27.36
C LYS A 41 -11.74 -28.30 -27.44
N ARG A 42 -11.41 -27.01 -27.45
CA ARG A 42 -12.36 -25.88 -27.42
C ARG A 42 -12.83 -25.43 -28.81
N ARG A 43 -12.88 -26.35 -29.78
CA ARG A 43 -13.39 -26.04 -31.12
C ARG A 43 -14.90 -25.79 -31.01
N ASN A 44 -15.36 -24.62 -31.46
CA ASN A 44 -16.75 -24.14 -31.37
C ASN A 44 -17.23 -23.77 -29.95
N PHE A 45 -16.34 -23.68 -28.97
CA PHE A 45 -16.67 -23.14 -27.66
C PHE A 45 -16.47 -21.61 -27.69
N VAL A 46 -17.51 -20.84 -27.36
CA VAL A 46 -17.46 -19.37 -27.35
C VAL A 46 -18.04 -18.87 -26.03
N PRO A 47 -17.20 -18.52 -25.04
CA PRO A 47 -17.68 -18.02 -23.75
C PRO A 47 -18.25 -16.61 -23.93
N ARG A 48 -19.48 -16.39 -23.46
CA ARG A 48 -20.16 -15.08 -23.49
C ARG A 48 -20.47 -14.55 -22.09
N ARG A 49 -20.67 -15.44 -21.13
CA ARG A 49 -20.96 -15.11 -19.73
C ARG A 49 -19.69 -15.29 -18.89
N PRO A 50 -19.54 -14.54 -17.78
CA PRO A 50 -18.43 -14.75 -16.85
C PRO A 50 -18.42 -16.17 -16.26
N GLU A 51 -19.59 -16.79 -16.13
CA GLU A 51 -19.79 -18.17 -15.69
C GLU A 51 -19.15 -19.21 -16.64
N ASP A 52 -19.11 -18.94 -17.94
CA ASP A 52 -18.58 -19.87 -18.96
C ASP A 52 -17.06 -20.07 -18.83
N PHE A 53 -16.36 -19.22 -18.06
CA PHE A 53 -14.92 -19.31 -17.84
C PHE A 53 -14.56 -20.22 -16.64
N GLY A 54 -15.53 -20.63 -15.81
CA GLY A 54 -15.29 -21.53 -14.68
C GLY A 54 -14.30 -21.01 -13.64
N GLY A 55 -14.22 -19.67 -13.47
CA GLY A 55 -13.21 -19.03 -12.62
C GLY A 55 -11.80 -18.97 -13.22
N GLY A 56 -11.64 -19.39 -14.48
CA GLY A 56 -10.39 -19.31 -15.23
C GLY A 56 -10.17 -17.98 -15.96
N GLY A 57 -9.14 -17.96 -16.80
CA GLY A 57 -8.77 -16.82 -17.64
C GLY A 57 -9.38 -16.88 -19.05
N ALA A 58 -9.12 -15.85 -19.85
CA ALA A 58 -9.50 -15.81 -21.26
C ALA A 58 -8.69 -16.84 -22.08
N PHE A 59 -9.32 -17.41 -23.10
CA PHE A 59 -8.73 -18.47 -23.93
C PHE A 59 -8.14 -17.88 -25.22
N PRO A 60 -6.81 -17.87 -25.39
CA PRO A 60 -6.18 -17.23 -26.55
C PRO A 60 -6.49 -17.92 -27.88
N GLU A 61 -6.88 -19.20 -27.87
CA GLU A 61 -7.24 -19.95 -29.08
C GLU A 61 -8.60 -19.55 -29.70
N ILE A 62 -9.44 -18.82 -28.96
CA ILE A 62 -10.73 -18.33 -29.44
C ILE A 62 -10.55 -16.88 -29.89
N ALA A 63 -10.64 -16.62 -31.20
CA ALA A 63 -10.52 -15.30 -31.80
C ALA A 63 -11.76 -14.42 -31.60
N VAL A 64 -12.21 -14.30 -30.35
CA VAL A 64 -13.32 -13.47 -29.89
C VAL A 64 -12.86 -12.72 -28.65
N ALA A 65 -13.27 -11.46 -28.51
CA ALA A 65 -13.01 -10.68 -27.30
C ALA A 65 -13.70 -11.32 -26.09
N GLN A 66 -12.92 -11.63 -25.06
CA GLN A 66 -13.35 -12.37 -23.88
C GLN A 66 -13.11 -11.54 -22.62
N TYR A 67 -14.08 -11.54 -21.71
CA TYR A 67 -14.07 -10.70 -20.50
C TYR A 67 -14.45 -11.51 -19.25
N PRO A 68 -13.57 -12.38 -18.70
CA PRO A 68 -13.91 -13.32 -17.61
C PRO A 68 -14.50 -12.68 -16.33
N LEU A 69 -14.07 -11.48 -15.96
CA LEU A 69 -14.57 -10.70 -14.82
C LEU A 69 -14.92 -9.27 -15.26
N ASP A 70 -15.45 -9.12 -16.47
CA ASP A 70 -15.66 -7.82 -17.14
C ASP A 70 -14.37 -6.97 -17.29
N MET A 71 -13.21 -7.58 -17.07
CA MET A 71 -11.91 -6.94 -17.13
C MET A 71 -11.56 -6.52 -18.56
N GLY A 72 -11.23 -5.26 -18.77
CA GLY A 72 -10.85 -4.74 -20.10
C GLY A 72 -12.03 -4.37 -21.01
N ARG A 73 -13.27 -4.43 -20.51
CA ARG A 73 -14.44 -4.00 -21.28
C ARG A 73 -14.44 -2.47 -21.44
N PRO A 74 -14.63 -1.94 -22.67
CA PRO A 74 -14.65 -0.49 -22.90
C PRO A 74 -15.89 0.19 -22.29
N ASP A 75 -17.01 -0.53 -22.21
CA ASP A 75 -18.29 -0.02 -21.68
C ASP A 75 -18.41 -0.09 -20.15
N ALA A 76 -17.36 -0.57 -19.45
CA ALA A 76 -17.39 -0.64 -18.00
C ALA A 76 -17.46 0.78 -17.41
N PRO A 77 -18.26 1.01 -16.35
CA PRO A 77 -18.39 2.32 -15.72
C PRO A 77 -17.06 2.74 -15.09
N ARG A 78 -16.22 3.46 -15.84
CA ARG A 78 -15.01 4.09 -15.33
C ARG A 78 -15.39 5.41 -14.66
N SER A 79 -15.52 5.40 -13.33
CA SER A 79 -15.57 6.64 -12.56
C SER A 79 -14.15 7.20 -12.44
N ASN A 80 -13.90 8.37 -13.01
CA ASN A 80 -12.59 9.05 -12.93
C ASN A 80 -12.24 9.53 -11.51
N GLN A 81 -13.19 9.48 -10.57
CA GLN A 81 -13.06 10.01 -9.21
C GLN A 81 -12.85 8.93 -8.13
N THR A 82 -12.82 7.65 -8.52
CA THR A 82 -12.65 6.54 -7.56
C THR A 82 -11.23 5.99 -7.63
N LEU A 83 -10.57 5.89 -6.48
CA LEU A 83 -9.27 5.23 -6.38
C LEU A 83 -9.41 3.73 -6.66
N ALA A 84 -8.45 3.17 -7.39
CA ALA A 84 -8.40 1.73 -7.63
C ALA A 84 -8.23 0.98 -6.30
N VAL A 85 -9.04 -0.06 -6.09
CA VAL A 85 -8.94 -0.92 -4.91
C VAL A 85 -7.69 -1.79 -5.06
N SER A 86 -6.69 -1.54 -4.22
CA SER A 86 -5.47 -2.35 -4.15
C SER A 86 -5.60 -3.43 -3.09
N MET A 87 -4.84 -4.52 -3.25
CA MET A 87 -4.73 -5.60 -2.29
C MET A 87 -3.32 -5.64 -1.72
N ASN A 88 -3.18 -6.04 -0.46
CA ASN A 88 -1.88 -6.28 0.16
C ASN A 88 -1.38 -7.70 -0.18
N ALA A 89 -0.13 -8.00 0.19
CA ALA A 89 0.48 -9.32 -0.05
C ALA A 89 -0.24 -10.48 0.66
N GLU A 90 -1.05 -10.20 1.67
CA GLU A 90 -1.83 -11.17 2.43
C GLU A 90 -3.23 -11.42 1.82
N GLY A 91 -3.57 -10.71 0.74
CA GLY A 91 -4.86 -10.82 0.07
C GLY A 91 -5.99 -10.02 0.72
N HIS A 92 -5.68 -9.14 1.67
CA HIS A 92 -6.64 -8.18 2.23
C HIS A 92 -6.67 -6.90 1.39
N VAL A 93 -7.82 -6.22 1.40
CA VAL A 93 -7.98 -4.92 0.74
C VAL A 93 -7.12 -3.87 1.45
N ALA A 94 -6.28 -3.15 0.70
CA ALA A 94 -5.34 -2.18 1.23
C ALA A 94 -6.01 -0.80 1.42
N PHE A 95 -6.69 -0.64 2.56
CA PHE A 95 -7.30 0.63 2.97
C PHE A 95 -6.26 1.74 3.28
N ASP A 96 -5.00 1.37 3.52
CA ASP A 96 -3.90 2.32 3.72
C ASP A 96 -3.71 3.28 2.53
N SER A 97 -4.07 2.85 1.32
CA SER A 97 -3.99 3.68 0.11
C SER A 97 -4.81 4.98 0.22
N LEU A 98 -5.88 4.98 1.02
CA LEU A 98 -6.68 6.18 1.29
C LEU A 98 -5.93 7.18 2.17
N LEU A 99 -5.18 6.68 3.16
CA LEU A 99 -4.39 7.51 4.07
C LEU A 99 -3.09 8.01 3.42
N ALA A 100 -2.53 7.19 2.53
CA ALA A 100 -1.36 7.52 1.74
C ALA A 100 -1.64 8.57 0.64
N GLN A 101 -2.91 8.86 0.34
CA GLN A 101 -3.27 9.85 -0.67
C GLN A 101 -2.67 11.23 -0.31
N GLY A 102 -1.78 11.74 -1.17
CA GLY A 102 -1.07 13.02 -0.97
C GLY A 102 0.17 12.95 -0.08
N SER A 103 0.50 11.78 0.48
CA SER A 103 1.76 11.57 1.19
C SER A 103 2.89 11.15 0.23
N ASN A 104 4.14 11.34 0.67
CA ASN A 104 5.29 10.79 -0.05
C ASN A 104 5.26 9.26 0.00
N LYS A 105 5.67 8.61 -1.10
CA LYS A 105 5.75 7.14 -1.21
C LYS A 105 6.59 6.48 -0.11
N ASN A 106 7.57 7.21 0.41
CA ASN A 106 8.50 6.73 1.45
C ASN A 106 8.01 7.00 2.88
N LYS A 107 6.87 7.69 3.05
CA LYS A 107 6.32 7.97 4.38
C LYS A 107 5.63 6.71 4.89
N ILE A 108 6.11 6.20 6.02
CA ILE A 108 5.53 5.01 6.65
C ILE A 108 4.27 5.42 7.44
N ILE A 109 3.13 4.81 7.10
CA ILE A 109 1.85 5.00 7.79
C ILE A 109 1.47 3.66 8.46
N HIS A 110 1.01 3.73 9.70
CA HIS A 110 0.59 2.56 10.46
C HIS A 110 -0.95 2.56 10.58
N ALA A 111 -1.62 1.97 9.60
CA ALA A 111 -3.09 1.94 9.52
C ALA A 111 -3.72 0.69 10.20
N ASP A 112 -2.98 -0.42 10.22
CA ASP A 112 -3.52 -1.72 10.65
C ASP A 112 -3.52 -1.92 12.16
N HIS A 113 -4.45 -2.73 12.66
CA HIS A 113 -4.48 -3.16 14.06
C HIS A 113 -3.19 -3.88 14.49
N LYS A 114 -2.48 -4.52 13.54
CA LYS A 114 -1.16 -5.13 13.77
C LYS A 114 -0.10 -4.14 14.28
N ALA A 115 -0.30 -2.83 14.09
CA ALA A 115 0.58 -1.80 14.62
C ALA A 115 0.29 -1.46 16.09
N LEU A 116 -0.94 -1.68 16.57
CA LEU A 116 -1.33 -1.43 17.96
C LEU A 116 -0.90 -2.56 18.90
N VAL A 117 -0.79 -3.78 18.37
CA VAL A 117 -0.36 -4.94 19.15
C VAL A 117 1.14 -4.86 19.45
N PRO A 118 1.57 -5.03 20.72
CA PRO A 118 2.98 -5.07 21.08
C PRO A 118 3.74 -6.19 20.35
N LYS A 119 4.86 -5.86 19.72
CA LYS A 119 5.70 -6.82 18.98
C LYS A 119 6.88 -7.23 19.86
N LEU A 120 6.70 -8.30 20.62
CA LEU A 120 7.73 -8.83 21.54
C LEU A 120 9.00 -9.28 20.79
N ASP A 121 8.84 -9.81 19.57
CA ASP A 121 9.97 -10.25 18.73
C ASP A 121 10.93 -9.13 18.34
N ARG A 122 10.44 -7.88 18.30
CA ARG A 122 11.26 -6.70 17.98
C ARG A 122 11.92 -6.08 19.22
N MET A 123 11.63 -6.60 20.41
CA MET A 123 12.21 -6.12 21.67
C MET A 123 13.53 -6.82 22.02
N THR A 124 14.12 -7.55 21.07
CA THR A 124 15.45 -8.15 21.23
C THR A 124 16.54 -7.09 21.23
N LYS A 125 17.62 -7.34 21.99
CA LYS A 125 18.72 -6.37 22.16
C LYS A 125 19.37 -5.97 20.83
N GLU A 126 19.39 -6.87 19.86
CA GLU A 126 19.99 -6.64 18.53
C GLU A 126 19.15 -5.66 17.70
N ALA A 127 17.82 -5.76 17.75
CA ALA A 127 16.93 -4.85 17.01
C ALA A 127 16.87 -3.44 17.61
N LEU A 128 17.14 -3.32 18.92
CA LEU A 128 17.21 -2.05 19.67
C LEU A 128 18.63 -1.47 19.74
N ALA A 129 19.62 -2.15 19.16
CA ALA A 129 20.98 -1.65 19.13
C ALA A 129 21.04 -0.33 18.35
N LYS A 130 21.87 0.60 18.83
CA LYS A 130 22.15 1.82 18.08
C LYS A 130 22.88 1.43 16.78
N PRO A 131 22.68 2.21 15.70
CA PRO A 131 23.50 2.11 14.50
C PRO A 131 24.99 2.27 14.84
N ASP A 132 25.85 1.84 13.91
CA ASP A 132 27.30 1.90 14.08
C ASP A 132 27.81 3.35 14.25
N ASP A 133 28.87 3.52 15.06
CA ASP A 133 29.44 4.84 15.35
C ASP A 133 29.92 5.56 14.08
N GLU A 134 30.32 4.85 13.03
CA GLU A 134 30.69 5.45 11.75
C GLU A 134 29.47 5.98 10.98
N GLU A 135 28.35 5.26 10.97
CA GLU A 135 27.11 5.69 10.32
C GLU A 135 26.51 6.91 11.01
N VAL A 136 26.59 6.95 12.35
CA VAL A 136 26.18 8.11 13.14
C VAL A 136 27.03 9.33 12.76
N LYS A 137 28.36 9.19 12.68
CA LYS A 137 29.25 10.29 12.27
C LYS A 137 28.96 10.79 10.85
N LYS A 138 28.70 9.88 9.90
CA LYS A 138 28.32 10.22 8.52
C LYS A 138 27.00 11.02 8.50
N THR A 139 25.99 10.54 9.23
CA THR A 139 24.69 11.21 9.33
C THR A 139 24.81 12.60 9.96
N ILE A 140 25.66 12.74 11.00
CA ILE A 140 25.94 14.04 11.64
C ILE A 140 26.59 15.01 10.65
N ALA A 141 27.60 14.57 9.90
CA ALA A 141 28.27 15.42 8.92
C ALA A 141 27.31 15.86 7.80
N GLU A 142 26.47 14.96 7.29
CA GLU A 142 25.47 15.27 6.26
C GLU A 142 24.38 16.23 6.77
N THR A 143 23.86 15.99 7.98
CA THR A 143 22.84 16.87 8.58
C THR A 143 23.42 18.23 8.95
N GLN A 144 24.65 18.29 9.47
CA GLN A 144 25.35 19.55 9.73
C GLN A 144 25.51 20.37 8.44
N ALA A 145 26.03 19.77 7.36
CA ALA A 145 26.21 20.46 6.09
C ALA A 145 24.87 20.94 5.49
N ALA A 146 23.78 20.18 5.64
CA ALA A 146 22.45 20.58 5.19
C ALA A 146 21.90 21.76 5.99
N LEU A 147 22.05 21.75 7.31
CA LEU A 147 21.62 22.83 8.18
C LEU A 147 22.42 24.11 7.95
N GLU A 148 23.74 24.00 7.77
CA GLU A 148 24.61 25.13 7.44
C GLU A 148 24.15 25.83 6.15
N ARG A 149 23.78 25.08 5.11
CA ARG A 149 23.22 25.65 3.86
C ARG A 149 21.93 26.41 4.10
N VAL A 150 21.01 25.86 4.88
CA VAL A 150 19.74 26.53 5.21
C VAL A 150 19.98 27.81 6.01
N VAL A 151 20.89 27.77 6.97
CA VAL A 151 21.26 28.94 7.79
C VAL A 151 21.95 29.99 6.92
N GLN A 152 22.89 29.61 6.06
CA GLN A 152 23.57 30.53 5.16
C GLN A 152 22.58 31.23 4.23
N ASN A 153 21.63 30.51 3.63
CA ASN A 153 20.57 31.11 2.81
C ASN A 153 19.73 32.14 3.59
N LYS A 154 19.40 31.85 4.86
CA LYS A 154 18.67 32.79 5.73
C LYS A 154 19.52 34.01 6.10
N LEU A 155 20.80 33.82 6.43
CA LEU A 155 21.73 34.89 6.76
C LEU A 155 21.99 35.81 5.57
N SER A 156 22.17 35.26 4.37
CA SER A 156 22.34 36.05 3.14
C SER A 156 21.10 36.87 2.79
N ALA A 157 19.90 36.37 3.09
CA ALA A 157 18.66 37.13 2.92
C ALA A 157 18.50 38.25 3.96
N ALA A 158 18.91 38.02 5.21
CA ALA A 158 18.81 38.99 6.30
C ALA A 158 19.88 40.10 6.21
N ASN A 159 21.10 39.75 5.79
CA ASN A 159 22.23 40.64 5.66
C ASN A 159 22.66 40.74 4.19
N PRO A 160 21.98 41.58 3.37
CA PRO A 160 22.27 41.70 1.94
C PRO A 160 23.57 42.47 1.63
N ALA A 161 24.26 42.98 2.64
CA ALA A 161 25.50 43.76 2.50
C ALA A 161 26.73 42.87 2.25
N THR A 162 26.60 41.87 1.38
CA THR A 162 27.72 41.08 0.84
C THR A 162 28.18 41.68 -0.49
N LEU A 163 29.49 41.64 -0.73
CA LEU A 163 30.10 42.01 -2.01
C LEU A 163 29.35 41.34 -3.18
N PRO A 164 29.19 42.02 -4.33
CA PRO A 164 28.49 41.44 -5.47
C PRO A 164 29.11 40.09 -5.84
N SER A 165 28.25 39.09 -6.01
CA SER A 165 28.66 37.76 -6.47
C SER A 165 29.47 37.92 -7.76
N GLN A 166 30.73 37.49 -7.75
CA GLN A 166 31.56 37.48 -8.95
C GLN A 166 30.88 36.56 -9.97
N PRO A 167 30.63 37.03 -11.21
CA PRO A 167 30.00 36.19 -12.22
C PRO A 167 30.89 34.97 -12.44
N GLY A 168 30.39 33.79 -12.10
CA GLY A 168 31.07 32.53 -12.38
C GLY A 168 31.27 32.33 -13.88
N GLY A 169 32.15 31.40 -14.26
CA GLY A 169 32.37 31.03 -15.66
C GLY A 169 31.10 30.46 -16.34
N PRO A 170 31.08 30.40 -17.68
CA PRO A 170 29.90 29.93 -18.43
C PRO A 170 29.58 28.46 -18.12
N GLN A 171 28.32 28.16 -17.80
CA GLN A 171 27.81 26.80 -17.59
C GLN A 171 26.95 26.36 -18.79
N TYR A 172 27.33 25.26 -19.44
CA TYR A 172 26.58 24.66 -20.54
C TYR A 172 25.74 23.49 -20.01
N ILE A 173 24.43 23.52 -20.22
CA ILE A 173 23.50 22.45 -19.80
C ILE A 173 22.90 21.83 -21.06
N LYS A 174 23.03 20.50 -21.23
CA LYS A 174 22.38 19.77 -22.33
C LYS A 174 20.93 19.50 -21.96
N TYR A 175 20.01 20.20 -22.62
CA TYR A 175 18.57 20.00 -22.46
C TYR A 175 18.01 19.19 -23.63
N THR A 176 17.27 18.12 -23.33
CA THR A 176 16.48 17.38 -24.31
C THR A 176 15.02 17.77 -24.14
N PRO A 177 14.39 18.47 -25.10
CA PRO A 177 12.98 18.81 -25.01
C PRO A 177 12.11 17.55 -25.08
N THR A 178 11.04 17.54 -24.29
CA THR A 178 10.05 16.46 -24.24
C THR A 178 9.09 16.47 -25.44
N GLN A 179 8.94 17.62 -26.10
CA GLN A 179 8.14 17.78 -27.31
C GLN A 179 9.05 17.73 -28.54
N GLN A 180 9.12 16.56 -29.20
CA GLN A 180 9.99 16.31 -30.36
C GLN A 180 9.18 16.16 -31.67
N GLY A 181 8.05 16.87 -31.79
CA GLY A 181 7.28 16.97 -33.04
C GLY A 181 7.55 18.30 -33.76
N PRO A 182 7.33 18.39 -35.09
CA PRO A 182 7.33 19.68 -35.77
C PRO A 182 6.22 20.54 -35.17
N ALA A 183 6.59 21.69 -34.60
CA ALA A 183 5.63 22.70 -34.16
C ALA A 183 4.97 23.31 -35.40
N THR A 184 3.95 22.67 -35.96
CA THR A 184 3.01 23.33 -36.87
C THR A 184 2.15 24.26 -36.04
N CYS A 185 2.49 25.54 -36.07
CA CYS A 185 1.68 26.64 -35.62
C CYS A 185 0.35 26.60 -36.39
N GLN A 186 -0.77 26.40 -35.69
CA GLN A 186 -2.11 26.78 -36.14
C GLN A 186 -2.57 27.96 -35.30
#